data_AF-A0A4V6QWN5-F1
#
_entry.id   AF-A0A4V6QWN5-F1
#
_cell.length_a   1.000
_cell.length_b   1.000
_cell.length_c   1.000
_cell.angle_alpha   90.00
_cell.angle_beta   90.00
_cell.angle_gamma   90.00
#
_symmetry.space_group_name_H-M   'P 1'
#
loop_
_entity.id
_entity.type
_entity.pdbx_description
1 polymer ?
#
loop_
_entity_poly.entity_id
_entity_poly.type
_entity_poly.pdbx_seq_one_letter_code
_entity_poly.pdbx_strand_id
1 'polypeptide(L)'
;ASLTLLAPGGFGAEINGPLLRRFAAARDPSDIQACLLAMSGPLTRPIDHTLDALGDMRGRLGQVEKLIEIAAAMTSQDRQGVIPRDRLETLTMPVMVVWG
;
A
#
# COMPACT_ATOMS: atom_id res chain seq x y z
N ALA A 1 -12.56 2.77 -25.77
CA ALA A 1 -12.11 2.84 -24.37
C ALA A 1 -11.05 1.76 -24.14
N SER A 2 -10.23 1.86 -23.10
CA SER A 2 -9.26 0.84 -22.68
C SER A 2 -9.14 0.85 -21.16
N LEU A 3 -8.73 -0.28 -20.56
CA LEU A 3 -8.46 -0.41 -19.12
C LEU A 3 -6.97 -0.70 -18.90
N THR A 4 -6.30 0.15 -18.12
CA THR A 4 -4.91 -0.06 -17.68
C THR A 4 -4.89 -0.26 -16.18
N LEU A 5 -4.40 -1.42 -15.74
CA LEU A 5 -4.30 -1.81 -14.34
C LEU A 5 -2.84 -1.76 -13.90
N LEU A 6 -2.60 -1.27 -12.68
CA LEU A 6 -1.26 -1.26 -12.06
C LEU A 6 -1.19 -2.36 -11.01
N ALA A 7 -0.38 -3.37 -11.29
CA ALA A 7 -0.05 -4.45 -10.39
C ALA A 7 1.09 -4.03 -9.42
N PRO A 8 1.30 -4.74 -8.29
CA PRO A 8 0.73 -6.05 -7.93
C PRO A 8 -0.63 -6.03 -7.21
N GLY A 9 -1.13 -4.86 -6.81
CA GLY A 9 -2.38 -4.74 -6.04
C GLY A 9 -3.56 -5.44 -6.73
N GLY A 10 -4.24 -6.33 -6.02
CA GLY A 10 -5.40 -7.06 -6.54
C GLY A 10 -5.11 -8.20 -7.52
N PHE A 11 -3.86 -8.48 -7.89
CA PHE A 11 -3.51 -9.58 -8.83
C PHE A 11 -3.00 -10.86 -8.16
N GLY A 12 -2.86 -10.83 -6.84
CA GLY A 12 -2.56 -11.95 -5.96
C GLY A 12 -3.16 -11.68 -4.58
N ALA A 13 -3.35 -12.72 -3.78
CA ALA A 13 -3.92 -12.56 -2.45
C ALA A 13 -2.85 -12.21 -1.40
N GLU A 14 -1.59 -12.49 -1.72
CA GLU A 14 -0.43 -12.20 -0.91
C GLU A 14 -0.22 -10.69 -0.82
N ILE A 15 0.05 -10.22 0.40
CA ILE A 15 0.44 -8.85 0.68
C ILE A 15 1.31 -8.86 1.94
N ASN A 16 2.22 -7.89 2.08
CA ASN A 16 3.03 -7.78 3.28
C ASN A 16 2.23 -7.13 4.43
N GLY A 17 1.24 -7.85 4.96
CA GLY A 17 0.38 -7.42 6.06
C GLY A 17 1.15 -6.94 7.31
N PRO A 18 2.18 -7.67 7.78
CA PRO A 18 3.01 -7.20 8.89
C PRO A 18 3.67 -5.85 8.65
N LEU A 19 4.20 -5.60 7.45
CA LEU A 19 4.82 -4.32 7.10
C LEU A 19 3.80 -3.19 7.02
N LEU A 20 2.59 -3.44 6.50
CA LEU A 20 1.50 -2.45 6.48
C LEU A 20 1.10 -2.03 7.89
N ARG A 21 0.92 -3.01 8.80
CA ARG A 21 0.60 -2.74 10.21
C ARG A 21 1.71 -1.97 10.91
N ARG A 22 2.97 -2.33 10.67
CA ARG A 22 4.13 -1.61 11.21
C ARG A 22 4.15 -0.16 10.73
N PHE A 23 3.93 0.10 9.45
CA PHE A 23 3.90 1.47 8.91
C PHE A 23 2.74 2.30 9.45
N ALA A 24 1.57 1.69 9.62
CA ALA A 24 0.41 2.35 10.20
C ALA A 24 0.66 2.79 11.65
N ALA A 25 1.34 1.95 12.43
CA ALA A 25 1.67 2.22 13.82
C ALA A 25 2.94 3.07 14.03
N ALA A 26 3.77 3.25 12.99
CA ALA A 26 4.99 4.05 13.07
C ALA A 26 4.68 5.50 13.47
N ARG A 27 5.42 6.04 14.44
CA ARG A 27 5.28 7.42 14.93
C ARG A 27 6.55 8.22 14.70
N ASP A 28 7.71 7.59 14.92
CA ASP A 28 9.00 8.24 14.80
C ASP A 28 9.47 8.31 13.33
N PRO A 29 10.16 9.40 12.93
CA PRO A 29 10.65 9.57 11.56
C PRO A 29 11.52 8.42 11.05
N SER A 30 12.35 7.84 11.94
CA SER A 30 13.21 6.69 11.61
C SER A 30 12.39 5.42 11.30
N ASP A 31 11.32 5.17 12.05
CA ASP A 31 10.42 4.04 11.81
C ASP A 31 9.63 4.20 10.52
N ILE A 32 9.14 5.41 10.26
CA ILE A 32 8.48 5.77 9.01
C ILE A 32 9.43 5.52 7.84
N GLN A 33 10.67 6.01 7.93
CA GLN A 33 11.69 5.82 6.90
C GLN A 33 12.03 4.34 6.67
N ALA A 34 12.24 3.57 7.73
CA ALA A 34 12.54 2.15 7.64
C ALA A 34 11.40 1.37 6.96
N CYS A 35 10.15 1.71 7.26
CA CYS A 35 9.00 1.11 6.60
C CYS A 35 8.93 1.50 5.11
N LEU A 36 9.11 2.78 4.77
CA LEU A 36 9.10 3.22 3.38
C LEU A 36 10.20 2.54 2.55
N LEU A 37 11.40 2.39 3.11
CA LEU A 37 12.48 1.67 2.45
C LEU A 37 12.11 0.20 2.19
N ALA A 38 11.49 -0.47 3.18
CA ALA A 38 11.04 -1.85 3.01
C ALA A 38 9.85 -2.01 2.04
N MET A 39 9.06 -0.95 1.82
CA MET A 39 7.97 -0.91 0.86
C MET A 39 8.43 -0.50 -0.55
N SER A 40 9.66 -0.04 -0.70
CA SER A 40 10.18 0.52 -1.95
C SER A 40 11.22 -0.39 -2.60
N GLY A 41 11.46 -0.17 -3.89
CA GLY A 41 12.56 -0.83 -4.60
C GLY A 41 13.94 -0.44 -4.06
N PRO A 42 14.98 -1.27 -4.30
CA PRO A 42 16.32 -1.11 -3.69
C PRO A 42 17.05 0.17 -4.07
N LEU A 43 16.66 0.83 -5.17
CA LEU A 43 17.25 2.08 -5.64
C LEU A 43 16.46 3.31 -5.19
N THR A 44 15.33 3.12 -4.49
CA THR A 44 14.49 4.22 -4.03
C THR A 44 15.00 4.75 -2.70
N ARG A 45 15.11 6.08 -2.61
CA ARG A 45 15.32 6.78 -1.35
C ARG A 45 14.08 7.63 -1.04
N PRO A 46 13.44 7.47 0.14
CA PRO A 46 12.42 8.40 0.60
C PRO A 46 12.99 9.82 0.57
N ILE A 47 12.26 10.76 -0.01
CA ILE A 47 12.69 12.15 -0.08
C ILE A 47 12.35 12.82 1.26
N ASP A 48 13.25 13.62 1.81
CA ASP A 48 13.13 14.19 3.17
C ASP A 48 11.77 14.87 3.42
N HIS A 49 11.28 15.68 2.47
CA HIS A 49 9.97 16.35 2.58
C HIS A 49 8.78 15.37 2.73
N THR A 50 8.91 14.13 2.24
CA THR A 50 7.88 13.09 2.43
C THR A 50 7.89 12.58 3.87
N LEU A 51 9.07 12.42 4.47
CA LEU A 51 9.19 11.98 5.87
C LEU A 51 8.63 13.04 6.82
N ASP A 52 8.93 14.31 6.58
CA ASP A 52 8.40 15.43 7.36
C ASP A 52 6.87 15.47 7.30
N ALA A 53 6.30 15.44 6.09
CA ALA A 53 4.84 15.45 5.90
C ALA A 53 4.15 14.26 6.57
N LEU A 54 4.77 13.07 6.51
CA LEU A 54 4.25 11.86 7.15
C LEU A 54 4.36 11.91 8.68
N GLY A 55 5.39 12.54 9.23
CA GLY A 55 5.55 12.80 10.65
C GLY A 55 4.52 13.80 11.16
N ASP A 56 4.40 14.95 10.50
CA ASP A 56 3.43 16.01 10.83
C ASP A 56 1.99 15.49 10.82
N MET A 57 1.65 14.65 9.83
CA MET A 57 0.34 14.01 9.76
C MET A 57 0.08 13.15 11.01
N ARG A 58 1.04 12.32 11.39
CA ARG A 58 0.93 11.40 12.54
C ARG A 58 0.93 12.10 13.89
N GLY A 59 1.47 13.32 13.97
CA GLY A 59 1.40 14.17 15.15
C GLY A 59 -0.02 14.67 15.49
N ARG A 60 -0.97 14.56 14.55
CA ARG A 60 -2.37 14.95 14.78
C ARG A 60 -3.06 13.95 15.71
N LEU A 61 -3.87 14.47 16.64
CA LEU A 61 -4.62 13.67 17.60
C LEU A 61 -5.46 12.59 16.89
N GLY A 62 -5.28 11.33 17.27
CA GLY A 62 -6.04 10.20 16.74
C GLY A 62 -5.60 9.70 15.36
N GLN A 63 -4.61 10.33 14.72
CA GLN A 63 -4.24 9.97 13.35
C GLN A 63 -3.69 8.55 13.26
N VAL A 64 -2.77 8.19 14.15
CA VAL A 64 -2.10 6.88 14.12
C VAL A 64 -3.10 5.77 14.43
N GLU A 65 -4.00 5.98 15.37
CA GLU A 65 -5.08 5.05 15.70
C GLU A 65 -5.96 4.80 14.47
N LYS A 66 -6.27 5.87 13.71
CA LYS A 66 -7.04 5.73 12.47
C LYS A 66 -6.27 5.00 11.37
N LEU A 67 -4.97 5.25 11.23
CA LEU A 67 -4.11 4.52 10.29
C LEU A 67 -4.07 3.02 10.63
N ILE A 68 -3.99 2.67 11.92
CA ILE A 68 -4.03 1.28 12.39
C ILE A 68 -5.37 0.63 12.03
N GLU A 69 -6.48 1.33 12.26
CA GLU A 69 -7.83 0.85 11.90
C GLU A 69 -7.93 0.59 10.38
N ILE A 70 -7.44 1.53 9.57
CA ILE A 70 -7.43 1.39 8.11
C ILE A 70 -6.58 0.18 7.70
N ALA A 71 -5.37 0.05 8.22
CA ALA A 71 -4.48 -1.07 7.89
C ALA A 71 -5.09 -2.43 8.30
N ALA A 72 -5.81 -2.49 9.42
CA ALA A 72 -6.53 -3.68 9.84
C ALA A 72 -7.68 -4.03 8.86
N ALA A 73 -8.36 -3.02 8.31
CA ALA A 73 -9.45 -3.22 7.35
C ALA A 73 -8.97 -3.56 5.92
N MET A 74 -7.73 -3.24 5.56
CA MET A 74 -7.17 -3.50 4.22
C MET A 74 -6.97 -4.98 3.91
N THR A 75 -6.88 -5.84 4.93
CA THR A 75 -6.60 -7.27 4.76
C THR A 75 -7.54 -8.12 5.58
N SER A 76 -7.87 -9.31 5.08
CA SER A 76 -8.54 -10.36 5.85
C SER A 76 -7.61 -11.54 5.98
N GLN A 77 -7.28 -11.94 7.22
CA GLN A 77 -6.32 -13.00 7.49
C GLN A 77 -4.95 -12.78 6.79
N ASP A 78 -4.45 -11.54 6.84
CA ASP A 78 -3.23 -11.08 6.15
C ASP A 78 -3.26 -11.27 4.61
N ARG A 79 -4.45 -11.35 4.00
CA ARG A 79 -4.66 -11.42 2.54
C ARG A 79 -5.39 -10.18 2.03
N GLN A 80 -4.97 -9.69 0.87
CA GLN A 80 -5.69 -8.62 0.15
C GLN A 80 -6.81 -9.19 -0.73
N GLY A 81 -7.72 -8.31 -1.14
CA GLY A 81 -8.72 -8.64 -2.16
C GLY A 81 -8.06 -8.97 -3.51
N VAL A 82 -8.71 -9.83 -4.30
CA VAL A 82 -8.22 -10.24 -5.62
C VAL A 82 -9.26 -9.86 -6.67
N ILE A 83 -8.81 -9.22 -7.75
CA ILE A 83 -9.62 -8.92 -8.92
C ILE A 83 -9.93 -10.24 -9.64
N PRO A 84 -11.22 -10.60 -9.80
CA PRO A 84 -11.58 -11.84 -10.50
C PRO A 84 -11.16 -11.77 -11.98
N ARG A 85 -10.31 -12.72 -12.40
CA ARG A 85 -9.75 -12.74 -13.77
C ARG A 85 -10.81 -13.01 -14.83
N ASP A 86 -11.76 -13.88 -14.51
CA ASP A 86 -12.94 -14.19 -15.31
C ASP A 86 -13.74 -12.92 -15.66
N ARG A 87 -13.83 -11.95 -14.74
CA ARG A 87 -14.49 -10.67 -15.03
C ARG A 87 -13.70 -9.81 -16.01
N LEU A 88 -12.37 -9.82 -15.94
CA LEU A 88 -11.54 -9.10 -16.91
C LEU A 88 -11.69 -9.67 -18.32
N GLU A 89 -11.88 -10.99 -18.45
CA GLU A 89 -12.10 -11.66 -19.74
C GLU A 89 -13.41 -11.26 -20.42
N THR A 90 -14.41 -10.81 -19.65
CA THR A 90 -15.70 -10.36 -20.22
C THR A 90 -15.65 -8.98 -20.87
N LEU A 91 -14.56 -8.22 -20.67
CA LEU A 91 -14.43 -6.86 -21.17
C LEU A 91 -14.16 -6.86 -22.68
N THR A 92 -14.97 -6.11 -23.43
CA THR A 92 -14.85 -6.00 -24.89
C THR A 92 -13.79 -5.00 -25.35
N MET A 93 -13.24 -4.22 -24.42
CA MET A 93 -12.14 -3.29 -24.68
C MET A 93 -10.77 -3.90 -24.34
N PRO A 94 -9.67 -3.38 -24.90
CA PRO A 94 -8.34 -3.80 -24.51
C PRO A 94 -8.07 -3.60 -23.01
N VAL A 95 -7.50 -4.64 -22.39
CA VAL A 95 -7.05 -4.65 -20.99
C VAL A 95 -5.53 -4.83 -20.96
N MET A 96 -4.83 -3.94 -20.26
CA MET A 96 -3.39 -4.00 -20.04
C MET A 96 -3.09 -4.04 -18.54
N VAL A 97 -2.10 -4.84 -18.15
CA VAL A 97 -1.55 -4.84 -16.79
C VAL A 97 -0.10 -4.37 -16.87
N VAL A 98 0.22 -3.32 -16.12
CA VAL A 98 1.60 -2.87 -15.89
C VAL A 98 2.05 -3.43 -14.55
N TRP A 99 3.13 -4.20 -14.55
CA TRP A 99 3.71 -4.79 -13.35
C TRP A 99 4.95 -3.99 -12.92
N GLY A 100 5.07 -3.67 -11.64
CA GLY A 100 6.18 -2.91 -11.04
C GLY A 100 6.41 -3.25 -9.59
#